data_AF-A0A3G1KXV0-F1
#
_entry.id   AF-A0A3G1KXV0-F1
#
_cell.length_a   1.000
_cell.length_b   1.000
_cell.length_c   1.000
_cell.angle_alpha   90.00
_cell.angle_beta   90.00
_cell.angle_gamma   90.00
#
_symmetry.space_group_name_H-M   'P 1'
#
loop_
_entity.id
_entity.type
_entity.pdbx_description
1 polymer ?
#
loop_
_entity_poly.entity_id
_entity_poly.type
_entity_poly.pdbx_seq_one_letter_code
_entity_poly.pdbx_strand_id
1 'polypeptide(L)'
;MKLFEKKGKQNTQETIEIAVKRAQELNIKHVVVASCSGETAEKFLGCGLNIICVTHQVGYSKPGEDEMSQEMREALQRQGVKILTTTHLLAGVDRALRFKFQGIYPAEIIAGTLRMFGQGVKVCIEVAVMALDAGLIPFGEEVVVVGGTGFGADTAMVLTPAHSAYIFDTNVKEILCMPRGH
;
A
#
# COMPACT_ATOMS: atom_id res chain seq x y z
N MET A 1 9.82 3.23 -16.15
CA MET A 1 8.48 3.60 -15.65
C MET A 1 7.42 3.31 -16.70
N LYS A 2 6.38 2.53 -16.38
CA LYS A 2 5.20 2.29 -17.21
C LYS A 2 4.09 3.28 -16.83
N LEU A 3 3.40 3.84 -17.83
CA LEU A 3 2.21 4.67 -17.61
C LEU A 3 0.98 3.94 -18.13
N PHE A 4 -0.03 3.74 -17.26
CA PHE A 4 -1.31 3.15 -17.65
C PHE A 4 -2.28 4.22 -18.16
N GLU A 5 -3.02 3.93 -19.22
CA GLU A 5 -4.00 4.89 -19.77
C GLU A 5 -5.20 5.11 -18.84
N LYS A 6 -5.63 4.08 -18.12
CA LYS A 6 -6.78 4.11 -17.21
C LYS A 6 -6.36 3.59 -15.84
N LYS A 7 -6.94 4.13 -14.77
CA LYS A 7 -6.75 3.68 -13.37
C LYS A 7 -7.58 2.45 -13.02
N GLY A 8 -7.17 1.69 -12.00
CA GLY A 8 -7.96 0.61 -11.40
C GLY A 8 -7.58 -0.83 -11.81
N LYS A 9 -8.48 -1.77 -11.44
CA LYS A 9 -8.23 -3.22 -11.36
C LYS A 9 -7.66 -3.86 -12.61
N GLN A 10 -7.96 -3.33 -13.80
CA GLN A 10 -7.45 -3.87 -15.07
C GLN A 10 -5.92 -3.88 -15.15
N ASN A 11 -5.23 -3.01 -14.39
CA ASN A 11 -3.76 -2.95 -14.39
C ASN A 11 -3.10 -3.86 -13.36
N THR A 12 -3.88 -4.59 -12.56
CA THR A 12 -3.35 -5.32 -11.39
C THR A 12 -2.29 -6.33 -11.80
N GLN A 13 -2.56 -7.13 -12.83
CA GLN A 13 -1.65 -8.18 -13.27
C GLN A 13 -0.32 -7.60 -13.77
N GLU A 14 -0.36 -6.60 -14.65
CA GLU A 14 0.84 -5.95 -15.18
C GLU A 14 1.61 -5.21 -14.08
N THR A 15 0.92 -4.63 -13.10
CA THR A 15 1.54 -3.98 -11.92
C THR A 15 2.33 -4.99 -11.08
N ILE A 16 1.77 -6.17 -10.85
CA ILE A 16 2.42 -7.25 -10.11
C ILE A 16 3.68 -7.72 -10.85
N GLU A 17 3.58 -7.96 -12.15
CA GLU A 17 4.70 -8.40 -12.98
C GLU A 17 5.85 -7.40 -12.96
N ILE A 18 5.54 -6.10 -13.10
CA ILE A 18 6.52 -5.02 -13.01
C ILE A 18 7.18 -4.98 -11.63
N ALA A 19 6.38 -5.08 -10.55
CA ALA A 19 6.87 -5.04 -9.18
C ALA A 19 7.79 -6.22 -8.86
N VAL A 20 7.38 -7.45 -9.19
CA VAL A 20 8.16 -8.67 -8.94
C VAL A 20 9.46 -8.66 -9.76
N LYS A 21 9.37 -8.31 -11.05
CA LYS A 21 10.55 -8.21 -11.91
C LYS A 21 11.56 -7.22 -11.33
N ARG A 22 11.12 -6.03 -10.92
CA ARG A 22 12.02 -5.03 -10.36
C ARG A 22 12.62 -5.47 -9.03
N ALA A 23 11.82 -6.10 -8.17
CA ALA A 23 12.31 -6.63 -6.90
C ALA A 23 13.47 -7.61 -7.13
N GLN A 24 13.33 -8.50 -8.11
CA GLN A 24 14.36 -9.48 -8.48
C GLN A 24 15.61 -8.80 -9.07
N GLU A 25 15.45 -7.84 -9.98
CA GLU A 25 16.57 -7.09 -10.57
C GLU A 25 17.42 -6.35 -9.52
N LEU A 26 16.76 -5.82 -8.48
CA LEU A 26 17.42 -5.07 -7.41
C LEU A 26 17.79 -5.92 -6.19
N ASN A 27 17.49 -7.22 -6.20
CA ASN A 27 17.63 -8.12 -5.04
C ASN A 27 16.88 -7.63 -3.79
N ILE A 28 15.75 -6.93 -3.98
CA ILE A 28 14.86 -6.50 -2.90
C ILE A 28 14.06 -7.71 -2.42
N LYS A 29 14.06 -7.94 -1.11
CA LYS A 29 13.45 -9.12 -0.49
C LYS A 29 12.00 -8.93 -0.08
N HIS A 30 11.57 -7.68 0.15
CA HIS A 30 10.29 -7.36 0.75
C HIS A 30 9.38 -6.65 -0.24
N VAL A 31 8.13 -7.12 -0.31
CA VAL A 31 7.05 -6.45 -1.03
C VAL A 31 5.91 -6.12 -0.08
N VAL A 32 5.51 -4.84 -0.06
CA VAL A 32 4.34 -4.36 0.69
C VAL A 32 3.20 -4.18 -0.30
N VAL A 33 2.06 -4.80 -0.05
CA VAL A 33 0.92 -4.83 -0.96
C VAL A 33 -0.32 -4.32 -0.23
N ALA A 34 -0.93 -3.24 -0.74
CA ALA A 34 -2.23 -2.80 -0.29
C ALA A 34 -3.31 -3.76 -0.83
N SER A 35 -4.06 -4.43 0.05
CA SER A 35 -5.15 -5.31 -0.36
C SER A 35 -6.23 -5.40 0.71
N CYS A 36 -7.39 -4.77 0.47
CA CYS A 36 -8.51 -4.79 1.40
C CYS A 36 -9.15 -6.18 1.52
N SER A 37 -9.47 -6.84 0.40
CA SER A 37 -10.07 -8.18 0.39
C SER A 37 -9.05 -9.32 0.44
N GLY A 38 -7.77 -9.06 0.17
CA GLY A 38 -6.71 -10.08 0.03
C GLY A 38 -6.45 -10.54 -1.40
N GLU A 39 -7.37 -10.30 -2.35
CA GLU A 39 -7.25 -10.76 -3.76
C GLU A 39 -5.95 -10.32 -4.45
N THR A 40 -5.44 -9.13 -4.11
CA THR A 40 -4.20 -8.63 -4.74
C THR A 40 -2.97 -9.25 -4.11
N ALA A 41 -2.98 -9.45 -2.79
CA ALA A 41 -1.89 -10.11 -2.07
C ALA A 41 -1.76 -11.59 -2.47
N GLU A 42 -2.88 -12.28 -2.70
CA GLU A 42 -2.90 -13.67 -3.16
C GLU A 42 -2.14 -13.87 -4.47
N LYS A 43 -2.17 -12.89 -5.38
CA LYS A 43 -1.46 -12.97 -6.66
C LYS A 43 0.06 -12.83 -6.55
N PHE A 44 0.58 -12.42 -5.40
CA PHE A 44 2.02 -12.42 -5.13
C PHE A 44 2.52 -13.78 -4.60
N LEU A 45 1.64 -14.71 -4.27
CA LEU A 45 2.05 -16.02 -3.79
C LEU A 45 2.96 -16.72 -4.81
N GLY A 46 4.03 -17.35 -4.31
CA GLY A 46 5.01 -18.05 -5.15
C GLY A 46 6.02 -17.14 -5.89
N CYS A 47 5.98 -15.82 -5.70
CA CYS A 47 6.94 -14.92 -6.36
C CYS A 47 8.36 -14.92 -5.76
N GLY A 48 8.56 -15.61 -4.62
CA GLY A 48 9.85 -15.69 -3.93
C GLY A 48 10.21 -14.47 -3.05
N LEU A 49 9.27 -13.53 -2.87
CA LEU A 49 9.44 -12.35 -2.01
C LEU A 49 8.77 -12.56 -0.64
N ASN A 50 9.23 -11.82 0.37
CA ASN A 50 8.54 -11.68 1.64
C ASN A 50 7.35 -10.73 1.46
N ILE A 51 6.13 -11.27 1.53
CA ILE A 51 4.90 -10.52 1.24
C ILE A 51 4.32 -9.96 2.54
N ILE A 52 4.13 -8.64 2.56
CA ILE A 52 3.42 -7.92 3.61
C ILE A 52 2.13 -7.36 3.01
N CYS A 53 1.00 -7.93 3.38
CA CYS A 53 -0.32 -7.44 3.01
C CYS A 53 -0.78 -6.40 4.04
N VAL A 54 -1.04 -5.17 3.60
CA VAL A 54 -1.66 -4.14 4.44
C VAL A 54 -3.10 -3.98 4.00
N THR A 55 -4.03 -4.30 4.90
CA THR A 55 -5.48 -4.18 4.67
C THR A 55 -6.05 -2.98 5.41
N HIS A 56 -7.30 -2.64 5.11
CA HIS A 56 -8.03 -1.59 5.81
C HIS A 56 -8.21 -1.93 7.29
N GLN A 57 -8.28 -0.89 8.13
CA GLN A 57 -8.73 -1.05 9.51
C GLN A 57 -10.13 -1.67 9.59
N VAL A 58 -10.37 -2.51 10.60
CA VAL A 58 -11.73 -2.94 10.96
C VAL A 58 -12.59 -1.70 11.20
N GLY A 59 -13.80 -1.68 10.65
CA GLY A 59 -14.66 -0.50 10.73
C GLY A 59 -14.56 0.47 9.56
N TYR A 60 -13.70 0.23 8.57
CA TYR A 60 -13.52 1.16 7.45
C TYR A 60 -14.79 1.32 6.59
N SER A 61 -15.38 0.21 6.15
CA SER A 61 -16.63 0.21 5.36
C SER A 61 -17.86 0.34 6.27
N LYS A 62 -17.95 -0.50 7.32
CA LYS A 62 -19.01 -0.47 8.34
C LYS A 62 -18.45 -0.79 9.73
N PRO A 63 -19.01 -0.26 10.82
CA PRO A 63 -18.54 -0.53 12.18
C PRO A 63 -18.42 -2.02 12.49
N GLY A 64 -17.24 -2.46 12.93
CA GLY A 64 -16.95 -3.85 13.32
C GLY A 64 -16.73 -4.83 12.15
N GLU A 65 -16.89 -4.39 10.89
CA GLU A 65 -16.68 -5.22 9.71
C GLU A 65 -15.21 -5.19 9.27
N ASP A 66 -14.65 -6.38 9.04
CA ASP A 66 -13.36 -6.58 8.35
C ASP A 66 -13.67 -6.94 6.88
N GLU A 67 -13.06 -6.23 5.95
CA GLU A 67 -13.26 -6.45 4.50
C GLU A 67 -12.52 -7.69 4.00
N MET A 68 -11.53 -8.18 4.75
CA MET A 68 -10.86 -9.45 4.49
C MET A 68 -11.57 -10.55 5.28
N SER A 69 -12.16 -11.52 4.57
CA SER A 69 -12.80 -12.65 5.24
C SER A 69 -11.79 -13.45 6.06
N GLN A 70 -12.27 -14.11 7.12
CA GLN A 70 -11.44 -14.94 7.98
C GLN A 70 -10.77 -16.07 7.17
N GLU A 71 -11.50 -16.67 6.23
CA GLU A 71 -10.99 -17.75 5.38
C GLU A 71 -9.84 -17.27 4.48
N MET A 72 -9.98 -16.08 3.88
CA MET A 72 -8.92 -15.48 3.05
C MET A 72 -7.70 -15.11 3.89
N ARG A 73 -7.92 -14.52 5.07
CA ARG A 73 -6.86 -14.18 6.02
C ARG A 73 -6.04 -15.41 6.40
N GLU A 74 -6.71 -16.49 6.79
CA GLU A 74 -6.05 -17.75 7.15
C GLU A 74 -5.37 -18.42 5.97
N ALA A 75 -5.94 -18.34 4.76
CA ALA A 75 -5.31 -18.86 3.55
C ALA A 75 -3.99 -18.14 3.24
N LEU A 76 -3.97 -16.81 3.29
CA LEU A 76 -2.77 -16.00 3.05
C LEU A 76 -1.70 -16.25 4.14
N GLN A 77 -2.09 -16.28 5.42
CA GLN A 77 -1.16 -16.53 6.53
C GLN A 77 -0.53 -17.92 6.45
N ARG A 78 -1.30 -18.96 6.08
CA ARG A 78 -0.74 -20.32 5.87
C ARG A 78 0.31 -20.38 4.77
N GLN A 79 0.26 -19.46 3.81
CA GLN A 79 1.25 -19.32 2.74
C GLN A 79 2.41 -18.37 3.09
N GLY A 80 2.51 -17.94 4.37
CA GLY A 80 3.60 -17.11 4.87
C GLY A 80 3.43 -15.60 4.65
N VAL A 81 2.26 -15.14 4.20
CA VAL A 81 1.97 -13.71 4.06
C VAL A 81 1.78 -13.09 5.45
N LYS A 82 2.53 -12.02 5.74
CA LYS A 82 2.30 -11.20 6.93
C LYS A 82 1.16 -10.23 6.65
N ILE A 83 0.15 -10.17 7.52
CA ILE A 83 -1.01 -9.30 7.33
C ILE A 83 -1.04 -8.23 8.42
N LEU A 84 -1.17 -6.97 8.02
CA LEU A 84 -1.34 -5.82 8.89
C LEU A 84 -2.75 -5.24 8.73
N THR A 85 -3.49 -5.22 9.83
CA THR A 85 -4.76 -4.48 9.97
C THR A 85 -4.51 -3.37 10.99
N THR A 86 -4.47 -2.11 10.56
CA THR A 86 -4.25 -0.97 11.47
C THR A 86 -4.83 0.33 10.91
N THR A 87 -4.88 1.37 11.73
CA THR A 87 -5.37 2.69 11.34
C THR A 87 -4.57 3.26 10.17
N HIS A 88 -5.26 3.84 9.20
CA HIS A 88 -4.60 4.50 8.07
C HIS A 88 -3.80 5.72 8.54
N LEU A 89 -2.48 5.69 8.34
CA LEU A 89 -1.56 6.73 8.81
C LEU A 89 -1.92 8.13 8.31
N LEU A 90 -2.20 8.30 7.02
CA LEU A 90 -2.47 9.60 6.40
C LEU A 90 -3.97 9.98 6.50
N ALA A 91 -4.62 9.53 7.57
CA ALA A 91 -5.99 9.86 7.89
C ALA A 91 -6.21 9.91 9.40
N GLY A 92 -5.87 8.83 10.12
CA GLY A 92 -5.89 8.78 11.59
C GLY A 92 -7.13 9.41 12.23
N VAL A 93 -6.89 10.13 13.33
CA VAL A 93 -7.92 10.91 14.04
C VAL A 93 -8.34 12.14 13.24
N ASP A 94 -7.48 12.69 12.38
CA ASP A 94 -7.79 13.82 11.49
C ASP A 94 -9.05 13.56 10.64
N ARG A 95 -9.29 12.30 10.26
CA ARG A 95 -10.52 11.90 9.55
C ARG A 95 -11.79 12.19 10.35
N ALA A 96 -11.78 11.98 11.67
CA ALA A 96 -12.92 12.28 12.53
C ALA A 96 -13.19 13.79 12.58
N LEU A 97 -12.13 14.59 12.57
CA LEU A 97 -12.23 16.05 12.53
C LEU A 97 -12.81 16.53 11.21
N ARG A 98 -12.38 15.96 10.06
CA ARG A 98 -13.02 16.23 8.77
C ARG A 98 -14.50 15.89 8.78
N PHE A 99 -14.89 14.72 9.29
CA PHE A 99 -16.30 14.33 9.33
C PHE A 99 -17.14 15.25 10.22
N LYS A 100 -16.61 15.65 11.38
CA LYS A 100 -17.35 16.45 12.36
C LYS A 100 -17.39 17.94 12.01
N PHE A 101 -16.26 18.48 11.56
CA PHE A 101 -16.04 19.92 11.40
C PHE A 101 -15.84 20.35 9.94
N GLN A 102 -15.77 19.41 9.00
CA GLN A 102 -15.65 19.66 7.55
C GLN A 102 -14.40 20.48 7.15
N GLY A 103 -13.34 20.43 7.97
CA GLY A 103 -12.03 21.04 7.69
C GLY A 103 -11.04 20.09 7.02
N ILE A 104 -9.87 20.62 6.66
CA ILE A 104 -8.70 19.85 6.21
C ILE A 104 -7.59 19.91 7.27
N TYR A 105 -6.95 18.77 7.54
CA TYR A 105 -5.99 18.61 8.64
C TYR A 105 -4.66 18.06 8.12
N PRO A 106 -3.53 18.25 8.84
CA PRO A 106 -2.18 18.01 8.33
C PRO A 106 -1.98 16.65 7.66
N ALA A 107 -2.47 15.54 8.23
CA ALA A 107 -2.31 14.22 7.63
C ALA A 107 -3.03 14.11 6.28
N GLU A 108 -4.21 14.72 6.17
CA GLU A 108 -4.98 14.76 4.93
C GLU A 108 -4.42 15.75 3.90
N ILE A 109 -3.72 16.81 4.32
CA ILE A 109 -2.97 17.70 3.42
C ILE A 109 -1.85 16.91 2.75
N ILE A 110 -1.04 16.16 3.51
CA ILE A 110 0.01 15.29 2.97
C ILE A 110 -0.60 14.27 2.00
N ALA A 111 -1.70 13.62 2.40
CA ALA A 111 -2.42 12.70 1.54
C ALA A 111 -2.90 13.35 0.23
N GLY A 112 -3.41 14.59 0.31
CA GLY A 112 -3.84 15.37 -0.84
C GLY A 112 -2.68 15.69 -1.79
N THR A 113 -1.54 16.10 -1.24
CA THR A 113 -0.31 16.36 -2.00
C THR A 113 0.16 15.10 -2.73
N LEU A 114 0.22 13.95 -2.07
CA LEU A 114 0.62 12.69 -2.71
C LEU A 114 -0.37 12.25 -3.79
N ARG A 115 -1.66 12.52 -3.62
CA ARG A 115 -2.69 12.25 -4.64
C ARG A 115 -2.55 13.10 -5.89
N MET A 116 -1.77 14.19 -5.87
CA MET A 116 -1.34 14.89 -7.09
C MET A 116 -0.49 14.00 -8.01
N PHE A 117 0.05 12.90 -7.50
CA PHE A 117 0.70 11.85 -8.29
C PHE A 117 -0.19 10.60 -8.47
N GLY A 118 -1.42 10.60 -7.94
CA GLY A 118 -2.38 9.51 -8.05
C GLY A 118 -2.70 8.84 -6.71
N GLN A 119 -3.84 8.17 -6.64
CA GLN A 119 -4.28 7.46 -5.42
C GLN A 119 -3.26 6.39 -5.01
N GLY A 120 -2.79 5.60 -5.98
CA GLY A 120 -1.82 4.54 -5.72
C GLY A 120 -0.50 5.05 -5.13
N VAL A 121 0.01 6.23 -5.54
CA VAL A 121 1.25 6.80 -4.97
C VAL A 121 1.07 7.14 -3.50
N LYS A 122 -0.05 7.79 -3.14
CA LYS A 122 -0.40 8.04 -1.74
C LYS A 122 -0.49 6.74 -0.96
N VAL A 123 -1.15 5.72 -1.52
CA VAL A 123 -1.33 4.41 -0.87
C VAL A 123 0.01 3.75 -0.65
N CYS A 124 0.92 3.73 -1.64
CA CYS A 124 2.24 3.13 -1.51
C CYS A 124 3.02 3.72 -0.33
N ILE A 125 3.09 5.05 -0.22
CA ILE A 125 3.80 5.70 0.88
C ILE A 125 3.12 5.37 2.23
N GLU A 126 1.79 5.44 2.30
CA GLU A 126 1.05 5.16 3.53
C GLU A 126 1.29 3.73 4.04
N VAL A 127 1.10 2.72 3.19
CA VAL A 127 1.20 1.31 3.62
C VAL A 127 2.63 0.89 3.92
N ALA A 128 3.63 1.48 3.27
CA ALA A 128 5.02 1.19 3.56
C ALA A 128 5.43 1.69 4.95
N VAL A 129 5.04 2.91 5.31
CA VAL A 129 5.30 3.46 6.64
C VAL A 129 4.53 2.68 7.70
N MET A 130 3.27 2.33 7.46
CA MET A 130 2.50 1.46 8.37
C MET A 130 3.16 0.10 8.59
N ALA A 131 3.67 -0.54 7.52
CA ALA A 131 4.38 -1.81 7.61
C ALA A 131 5.69 -1.70 8.39
N LEU A 132 6.43 -0.60 8.23
CA LEU A 132 7.65 -0.33 8.97
C LEU A 132 7.37 -0.08 10.46
N ASP A 133 6.38 0.76 10.79
CA ASP A 133 5.99 1.04 12.17
C ASP A 133 5.53 -0.22 12.92
N ALA A 134 4.93 -1.17 12.20
CA ALA A 134 4.54 -2.47 12.75
C ALA A 134 5.71 -3.48 12.86
N GLY A 135 6.92 -3.13 12.43
CA GLY A 135 8.08 -4.02 12.44
C GLY A 135 8.01 -5.18 11.45
N LEU A 136 7.19 -5.06 10.39
CA LEU A 136 6.98 -6.13 9.41
C LEU A 136 8.02 -6.13 8.28
N ILE A 137 8.64 -4.98 8.05
CA ILE A 137 9.78 -4.76 7.14
C ILE A 137 10.96 -4.12 7.89
N PRO A 138 12.20 -4.34 7.44
CA PRO A 138 13.40 -3.79 8.08
C PRO A 138 13.54 -2.28 7.85
N PHE A 139 14.10 -1.59 8.85
CA PHE A 139 14.46 -0.16 8.76
C PHE A 139 15.70 0.04 7.89
N GLY A 140 15.69 1.07 7.03
CA GLY A 140 16.85 1.45 6.21
C GLY A 140 17.06 0.61 4.94
N GLU A 141 16.17 -0.35 4.64
CA GLU A 141 16.23 -1.14 3.41
C GLU A 141 15.24 -0.63 2.35
N GLU A 142 15.57 -0.87 1.08
CA GLU A 142 14.64 -0.64 -0.02
C GLU A 142 13.56 -1.72 -0.05
N VAL A 143 12.31 -1.30 -0.26
CA VAL A 143 11.17 -2.20 -0.42
C VAL A 143 10.42 -1.86 -1.69
N VAL A 144 9.84 -2.89 -2.32
CA VAL A 144 8.85 -2.68 -3.40
C VAL A 144 7.49 -2.53 -2.75
N VAL A 145 6.72 -1.54 -3.17
CA VAL A 145 5.40 -1.24 -2.63
C VAL A 145 4.39 -1.15 -3.74
N VAL A 146 3.24 -1.79 -3.54
CA VAL A 146 2.17 -1.89 -4.53
C VAL A 146 0.87 -1.35 -3.93
N GLY A 147 0.30 -0.38 -4.63
CA GLY A 147 -0.94 0.31 -4.31
C GLY A 147 -1.84 0.42 -5.53
N GLY A 148 -3.02 0.99 -5.34
CA GLY A 148 -4.01 1.07 -6.41
C GLY A 148 -5.07 2.14 -6.22
N THR A 149 -5.91 2.27 -7.24
CA THR A 149 -7.06 3.17 -7.23
C THR A 149 -8.37 2.38 -7.21
N GLY A 150 -9.18 2.58 -6.17
CA GLY A 150 -10.45 1.88 -6.02
C GLY A 150 -10.23 0.39 -5.72
N PHE A 151 -10.23 -0.44 -6.76
CA PHE A 151 -10.04 -1.89 -6.65
C PHE A 151 -8.79 -2.33 -7.41
N GLY A 152 -8.09 -3.33 -6.87
CA GLY A 152 -6.87 -3.89 -7.44
C GLY A 152 -5.65 -2.96 -7.27
N ALA A 153 -4.62 -3.19 -8.08
CA ALA A 153 -3.39 -2.40 -8.08
C ALA A 153 -3.16 -1.74 -9.43
N ASP A 154 -2.63 -0.52 -9.41
CA ASP A 154 -2.25 0.22 -10.62
C ASP A 154 -0.98 1.05 -10.45
N THR A 155 -0.33 0.96 -9.28
CA THR A 155 0.87 1.73 -8.96
C THR A 155 1.85 0.84 -8.20
N ALA A 156 3.12 0.87 -8.62
CA ALA A 156 4.21 0.21 -7.91
C ALA A 156 5.43 1.13 -7.81
N MET A 157 6.12 1.09 -6.66
CA MET A 157 7.24 1.98 -6.34
C MET A 157 8.34 1.22 -5.60
N VAL A 158 9.59 1.68 -5.75
CA VAL A 158 10.69 1.34 -4.84
C VAL A 158 10.89 2.53 -3.91
N LEU A 159 10.93 2.29 -2.60
CA LEU A 159 11.18 3.33 -1.62
C LEU A 159 11.88 2.77 -0.37
N THR A 160 12.51 3.65 0.39
CA THR A 160 12.99 3.37 1.75
C THR A 160 12.06 4.12 2.71
N PRO A 161 11.16 3.43 3.44
CA PRO A 161 10.25 4.09 4.36
C PRO A 161 10.99 4.58 5.59
N ALA A 162 10.53 5.72 6.13
CA ALA A 162 10.87 6.16 7.48
C ALA A 162 9.68 5.93 8.42
N HIS A 163 9.92 5.94 9.73
CA HIS A 163 8.83 5.84 10.72
C HIS A 163 7.87 7.02 10.61
N SER A 164 6.62 6.85 11.03
CA SER A 164 5.57 7.89 10.90
C SER A 164 5.95 9.23 11.53
N ALA A 165 6.65 9.24 12.66
CA ALA A 165 7.16 10.47 13.29
C ALA A 165 8.16 11.24 12.42
N TYR A 166 8.77 10.57 11.45
CA TYR A 166 9.78 11.06 10.51
C TYR A 166 9.31 10.87 9.05
N ILE A 167 8.00 10.95 8.78
CA ILE A 167 7.42 10.56 7.49
C ILE A 167 8.11 11.23 6.28
N PHE A 168 8.57 12.47 6.43
CA PHE A 168 9.25 13.24 5.37
C PHE A 168 10.65 12.72 5.03
N ASP A 169 11.22 11.83 5.86
CA ASP A 169 12.47 11.12 5.57
C ASP A 169 12.23 9.87 4.70
N THR A 170 10.96 9.52 4.41
CA THR A 170 10.61 8.47 3.45
C THR A 170 11.13 8.84 2.07
N ASN A 171 12.03 8.00 1.54
CA ASN A 171 12.73 8.30 0.30
C ASN A 171 12.20 7.43 -0.85
N VAL A 172 11.44 8.05 -1.76
CA VAL A 172 11.00 7.41 -3.01
C VAL A 172 12.17 7.29 -3.96
N LYS A 173 12.57 6.06 -4.29
CA LYS A 173 13.68 5.77 -5.21
C LYS A 173 13.22 5.72 -6.66
N GLU A 174 12.13 5.00 -6.91
CA GLU A 174 11.62 4.74 -8.25
C GLU A 174 10.10 4.66 -8.27
N ILE A 175 9.50 5.22 -9.32
CA ILE A 175 8.11 4.92 -9.69
C ILE A 175 8.17 3.93 -10.86
N LEU A 176 7.72 2.71 -10.61
CA LEU A 176 7.80 1.61 -11.57
C LEU A 176 6.66 1.67 -12.56
N CYS A 177 5.45 1.85 -12.06
CA CYS A 177 4.25 2.09 -12.86
C CYS A 177 3.24 2.96 -12.10
N MET A 178 2.40 3.68 -12.84
CA MET A 178 1.24 4.41 -12.32
C MET A 178 0.27 4.81 -13.46
N PRO A 179 -0.99 5.18 -13.16
CA PRO A 179 -1.89 5.76 -14.15
C PRO A 179 -1.40 7.13 -14.65
N ARG A 180 -1.64 7.43 -15.93
CA ARG A 180 -1.32 8.74 -16.56
C ARG A 180 -2.28 9.86 -16.13
N GLY A 181 -3.51 9.53 -15.77
CA GLY A 181 -4.56 10.48 -15.38
C GLY A 181 -5.15 10.17 -14.01
N HIS A 182 -5.66 11.21 -13.33
CA HIS A 182 -6.27 11.13 -12.00
C HIS A 182 -7.73 10.65 -12.01
#